data_AF-A0AAV1RSV7-F1
#
_entry.id   AF-A0AAV1RSV7-F1
#
_cell.length_a   1.000
_cell.length_b   1.000
_cell.length_c   1.000
_cell.angle_alpha   90.00
_cell.angle_beta   90.00
_cell.angle_gamma   90.00
#
_symmetry.space_group_name_H-M   'P 1'
#
loop_
_entity.id
_entity.type
_entity.pdbx_description
1 polymer ?
#
loop_
_entity_poly.entity_id
_entity_poly.type
_entity_poly.pdbx_seq_one_letter_code
_entity_poly.pdbx_strand_id
1 'polypeptide(L)' 'AVLLLSKLPTEMVGDPLGVERLCDAVNVILSLQNADGGFATYELTRSYRWLELINPAETFGDIVIDYP' A
#
# COMPACT_ATOMS: atom_id res chain seq x y z
N ALA A 1 5.53 -14.06 1.14
CA ALA A 1 5.33 -15.06 0.06
C ALA A 1 6.52 -15.13 -0.90
N VAL A 2 6.91 -14.02 -1.55
CA VAL A 2 7.99 -14.01 -2.58
C VAL A 2 9.31 -14.65 -2.11
N LEU A 3 9.80 -14.30 -0.91
CA LEU A 3 11.03 -14.88 -0.34
C LEU A 3 10.93 -16.37 0.00
N LEU A 4 9.73 -16.90 0.18
CA LEU A 4 9.51 -18.33 0.39
C LEU A 4 9.47 -19.06 -0.95
N LEU A 5 8.83 -18.47 -1.96
CA LEU A 5 8.80 -19.00 -3.32
C LEU A 5 10.20 -19.09 -3.93
N SER A 6 11.09 -18.13 -3.63
CA SER A 6 12.48 -18.18 -4.10
C SER A 6 13.31 -19.34 -3.53
N LYS A 7 12.78 -20.10 -2.56
CA LYS A 7 13.40 -21.30 -2.00
C LYS A 7 12.89 -22.59 -2.66
N LEU A 8 11.89 -22.51 -3.52
CA LEU A 8 11.34 -23.64 -4.25
C LEU A 8 12.07 -23.84 -5.60
N PRO A 9 12.01 -25.04 -6.20
CA PRO A 9 12.62 -25.30 -7.50
C PRO A 9 12.07 -24.38 -8.60
N THR A 10 12.97 -23.79 -9.40
CA THR A 10 12.65 -22.87 -10.49
C THR A 10 11.70 -23.49 -11.52
N GLU A 11 11.78 -24.80 -11.73
CA GLU A 11 10.90 -25.54 -12.64
C GLU A 11 9.42 -25.46 -12.23
N MET A 12 9.13 -25.21 -10.95
CA MET A 12 7.76 -25.12 -10.44
C MET A 12 7.24 -23.68 -10.39
N VAL A 13 8.10 -22.69 -10.09
CA VAL A 13 7.68 -21.31 -9.75
C VAL A 13 8.34 -20.22 -10.60
N GLY A 14 9.22 -20.59 -11.52
CA GLY A 14 10.00 -19.66 -12.33
C GLY A 14 11.17 -19.03 -11.57
N ASP A 15 11.88 -18.12 -12.24
CA ASP A 15 13.04 -17.45 -11.67
C ASP A 15 12.65 -16.49 -10.53
N PRO A 16 13.44 -16.41 -9.45
CA PRO A 16 13.23 -15.45 -8.38
C PRO A 16 13.26 -14.00 -8.89
N LEU A 17 12.47 -13.13 -8.25
CA LEU A 17 12.59 -11.70 -8.45
C LEU A 17 13.97 -11.20 -8.00
N GLY A 18 14.56 -10.31 -8.79
CA GLY A 18 15.81 -9.65 -8.43
C GLY A 18 15.68 -8.85 -7.13
N VAL A 19 16.74 -8.84 -6.33
CA VAL A 19 16.78 -8.16 -5.02
C VAL A 19 16.44 -6.68 -5.13
N GLU A 20 16.87 -6.01 -6.21
CA GLU A 20 16.55 -4.61 -6.49
C GLU A 20 15.04 -4.35 -6.50
N ARG A 21 14.25 -5.19 -7.17
CA ARG A 21 12.78 -5.04 -7.20
C ARG A 21 12.13 -5.25 -5.84
N LEU A 22 12.73 -6.08 -4.98
CA LEU A 22 12.28 -6.25 -3.61
C LEU A 22 12.58 -5.00 -2.77
N CYS A 23 13.77 -4.43 -2.93
CA CYS A 23 14.15 -3.16 -2.29
C CYS A 23 13.24 -2.00 -2.76
N ASP A 24 12.94 -1.91 -4.05
CA ASP A 24 12.03 -0.91 -4.59
C ASP A 24 10.63 -1.03 -4.00
N ALA A 25 10.10 -2.26 -3.89
CA ALA A 25 8.81 -2.51 -3.26
C ALA A 25 8.80 -2.09 -1.78
N VAL A 26 9.88 -2.39 -1.03
CA VAL A 26 10.04 -1.94 0.35
C VAL A 26 10.10 -0.42 0.43
N ASN A 27 10.85 0.25 -0.46
CA ASN A 27 10.94 1.70 -0.50
C ASN A 27 9.58 2.35 -0.79
N VAL A 28 8.80 1.80 -1.73
CA VAL A 28 7.44 2.27 -2.01
C VAL A 28 6.57 2.16 -0.76
N ILE A 29 6.53 0.99 -0.12
CA ILE A 29 5.74 0.80 1.11
C ILE A 29 6.17 1.82 2.16
N LEU A 30 7.46 1.92 2.47
CA LEU A 30 7.96 2.87 3.48
C LEU A 30 7.67 4.34 3.14
N SER A 31 7.67 4.71 1.85
CA SER A 31 7.35 6.06 1.41
C SER A 31 5.87 6.45 1.60
N LEU A 32 4.98 5.46 1.76
CA LEU A 32 3.54 5.64 1.95
C LEU A 32 3.12 5.65 3.42
N GLN A 33 4.07 5.70 4.37
CA GLN A 33 3.75 5.83 5.78
C GLN A 33 3.27 7.25 6.10
N ASN A 34 2.08 7.35 6.71
CA ASN A 34 1.56 8.62 7.20
C ASN A 34 2.26 9.06 8.49
N ALA A 35 2.09 10.34 8.84
CA ALA A 35 2.72 10.93 10.02
C ALA A 35 2.27 10.30 11.36
N ASP A 36 1.11 9.64 11.38
CA ASP A 36 0.60 8.88 12.52
C ASP A 36 1.14 7.43 12.57
N GLY A 37 1.94 7.03 11.58
CA GLY A 37 2.52 5.71 11.44
C GLY A 37 1.64 4.70 10.69
N GLY A 38 0.40 5.06 10.35
CA GLY A 38 -0.53 4.24 9.56
C GLY A 38 -0.22 4.28 8.06
N PHE A 39 -0.93 3.46 7.29
CA PHE A 39 -0.78 3.36 5.83
C PHE A 39 -2.16 3.39 5.20
N ALA A 40 -2.38 4.34 4.30
CA ALA A 40 -3.58 4.35 3.49
C ALA A 40 -3.45 3.36 2.31
N THR A 41 -4.48 3.26 1.49
CA THR A 41 -4.62 2.20 0.50
C THR A 41 -3.71 2.39 -0.72
N TYR A 42 -3.68 3.60 -1.27
CA TYR A 42 -2.99 3.90 -2.54
C TYR A 42 -1.99 5.05 -2.42
N GLU A 43 -2.31 6.05 -1.60
CA GLU A 43 -1.46 7.23 -1.41
C GLU A 43 -1.29 7.54 0.08
N LEU A 44 -0.53 8.59 0.39
CA LEU A 44 -0.60 9.19 1.72
C LEU A 44 -1.99 9.78 1.95
N THR A 45 -2.40 9.90 3.21
CA THR A 45 -3.56 10.70 3.60
C THR A 45 -3.22 12.17 3.39
N ARG A 46 -3.64 12.72 2.24
CA ARG A 46 -3.23 14.07 1.79
C ARG A 46 -4.09 15.21 2.32
N SER A 47 -5.13 14.89 3.08
CA SER A 47 -6.11 15.85 3.55
C SER A 47 -6.68 15.45 4.92
N TYR A 48 -7.46 16.35 5.51
CA TYR A 48 -8.00 16.18 6.86
C TYR A 48 -9.35 15.47 6.87
N ARG A 49 -9.63 14.72 7.94
CA ARG A 49 -10.89 14.00 8.15
C ARG A 49 -12.16 14.87 8.06
N TRP A 50 -12.06 16.16 8.36
CA TRP A 50 -13.23 17.04 8.31
C TRP A 50 -13.78 17.24 6.88
N LEU A 51 -13.02 16.91 5.84
CA LEU A 51 -13.55 16.91 4.47
C LEU A 51 -14.68 15.90 4.28
N GLU A 52 -14.78 14.87 5.12
CA GLU A 52 -15.92 13.94 5.08
C GLU A 52 -17.26 14.64 5.39
N LEU A 53 -17.24 15.78 6.11
CA LEU A 53 -18.45 16.57 6.39
C LEU A 53 -19.13 17.07 5.11
N ILE A 54 -18.36 17.27 4.04
CA ILE A 54 -18.88 17.72 2.74
C ILE A 54 -19.04 16.57 1.74
N ASN A 55 -18.96 15.32 2.19
CA ASN A 55 -19.20 14.16 1.34
C ASN A 55 -20.63 14.22 0.79
N PRO A 56 -20.81 14.30 -0.55
CA PRO A 56 -22.14 14.36 -1.15
C PRO A 56 -22.76 12.97 -1.36
N ALA A 57 -22.03 11.88 -1.10
CA ALA A 57 -22.53 10.52 -1.29
C ALA A 57 -23.51 10.14 -0.16
N GLU A 58 -24.72 9.75 -0.54
CA GLU A 58 -25.77 9.38 0.42
C GLU A 58 -25.59 7.96 0.99
N THR A 59 -24.89 7.08 0.25
CA THR A 59 -24.82 5.64 0.55
C THR A 59 -23.47 5.17 1.07
N PHE A 60 -22.43 6.01 1.01
CA PHE A 60 -21.05 5.62 1.33
C PHE A 60 -20.39 6.68 2.22
N GLY A 61 -19.78 6.24 3.30
CA GLY A 61 -18.95 7.08 4.18
C GLY A 61 -17.49 6.67 4.13
N ASP A 62 -16.64 7.56 4.61
CA ASP A 62 -15.18 7.41 4.68
C ASP A 62 -14.57 7.21 3.28
N ILE A 63 -14.98 8.04 2.33
CA ILE A 63 -14.53 7.96 0.93
C ILE A 63 -13.80 9.21 0.43
N VAL A 64 -13.83 10.32 1.17
CA VAL A 64 -13.34 11.61 0.65
C VAL A 64 -11.81 11.71 0.66
N ILE A 65 -11.15 10.99 1.57
CA ILE A 65 -9.70 10.89 1.66
C ILE A 65 -9.29 9.42 1.73
N ASP A 66 -8.02 9.12 1.49
CA ASP A 66 -7.48 7.80 1.74
C ASP A 66 -7.12 7.70 3.23
N TYR A 67 -7.88 6.91 3.98
CA TYR A 67 -7.77 6.78 5.43
C TYR A 67 -6.66 5.77 5.80
N PRO A 68 -5.85 6.04 6.85
CA PRO A 68 -4.85 5.08 7.36
C PRO A 68 -5.47 3.88 8.10
#